data_AF-A0A7M4DYV8-F1
#
_entry.id   AF-A0A7M4DYV8-F1
#
_cell.length_a   1.000
_cell.length_b   1.000
_cell.length_c   1.000
_cell.angle_alpha   90.00
_cell.angle_beta   90.00
_cell.angle_gamma   90.00
#
_symmetry.space_group_name_H-M   'P 1'
#
loop_
_entity.id
_entity.type
_entity.pdbx_description
1 polymer ?
#
loop_
_entity_poly.entity_id
_entity_poly.type
_entity_poly.pdbx_seq_one_letter_code
_entity_poly.pdbx_strand_id
1 'polypeptide(L)'
;MPLHVAATCNPRGAACACSGQPCAGCERLQRAVPATGLGRGRFSPHSAPVHFLQGSRGLGLHDASVALLGAALPGDLEPECRELLAGFASSCAALSGCLVRSARPVRLCQSCYHTFRAVTEQLDNITRAVGNSSKSYNCAKSLLMSDRLQIIVVLSEFFNKTWEEANCANCLENSSEGLSNTTIEFLDLFNKTLMCFEHNLQGQAIGLVASNYTEVCRNCNVTYKKLNTVYTEMQRASEHGESEHSKHLCIDVEDAMNITRRLWSRTFNCSVPCSDTVPVIAVSSFILFLPVVFYLSSFLHSKQKKRILFLPKRIQSNASLVNIQEKYS
;
A
#
# COMPACT_ATOMS: atom_id res chain seq x y z
N MET A 1 7.40 -31.30 -38.81
CA MET A 1 8.22 -31.99 -37.79
C MET A 1 9.49 -31.17 -37.60
N PRO A 2 9.97 -30.89 -36.37
CA PRO A 2 9.34 -30.94 -35.03
C PRO A 2 9.07 -29.51 -34.47
N LEU A 3 8.00 -29.23 -33.70
CA LEU A 3 7.80 -29.38 -32.22
C LEU A 3 8.68 -28.40 -31.40
N HIS A 4 8.23 -27.50 -30.50
CA HIS A 4 7.12 -27.45 -29.52
C HIS A 4 6.67 -25.97 -29.29
N VAL A 5 5.37 -25.61 -29.20
CA VAL A 5 4.45 -25.51 -28.02
C VAL A 5 4.99 -24.63 -26.87
N ALA A 6 4.30 -23.71 -26.17
CA ALA A 6 3.11 -22.85 -26.27
C ALA A 6 3.02 -22.10 -24.92
N ALA A 7 2.51 -20.86 -24.86
CA ALA A 7 1.66 -20.33 -23.76
C ALA A 7 1.29 -18.85 -24.01
N THR A 8 0.12 -18.62 -24.58
CA THR A 8 -0.58 -17.32 -24.61
C THR A 8 -1.58 -17.29 -23.45
N CYS A 9 -1.49 -16.30 -22.56
CA CYS A 9 -2.49 -16.02 -21.54
C CYS A 9 -3.55 -15.05 -22.06
N ASN A 10 -4.78 -15.54 -22.19
CA ASN A 10 -6.04 -14.80 -22.09
C ASN A 10 -7.05 -15.79 -21.44
N PRO A 11 -7.80 -15.41 -20.40
CA PRO A 11 -9.16 -14.93 -20.68
C PRO A 11 -9.71 -13.89 -19.68
N ARG A 12 -10.53 -12.98 -20.22
CA ARG A 12 -11.65 -12.34 -19.51
C ARG A 12 -12.75 -13.36 -19.23
N GLY A 13 -13.43 -13.23 -18.09
CA GLY A 13 -14.86 -13.55 -17.97
C GLY A 13 -15.24 -14.73 -17.09
N ALA A 14 -15.17 -14.58 -15.77
CA ALA A 14 -16.10 -15.21 -14.83
C ALA A 14 -16.24 -14.29 -13.61
N ALA A 15 -17.43 -13.75 -13.41
CA ALA A 15 -17.77 -12.88 -12.28
C ALA A 15 -17.80 -13.71 -10.99
N CYS A 16 -16.90 -13.44 -10.05
CA CYS A 16 -17.06 -13.86 -8.67
C CYS A 16 -17.99 -12.87 -7.96
N ALA A 17 -19.22 -13.29 -7.68
CA ALA A 17 -20.09 -12.58 -6.75
C ALA A 17 -19.70 -12.93 -5.31
N CYS A 18 -18.60 -12.34 -4.84
CA CYS A 18 -18.41 -12.09 -3.41
C CYS A 18 -18.85 -10.66 -3.18
N SER A 19 -19.69 -10.43 -2.16
CA SER A 19 -20.05 -9.09 -1.71
C SER A 19 -18.79 -8.29 -1.39
N GLY A 20 -18.38 -7.46 -2.36
CA GLY A 20 -17.49 -6.30 -2.24
C GLY A 20 -16.11 -6.47 -1.60
N GLN A 21 -15.13 -7.04 -2.31
CA GLN A 21 -13.75 -6.52 -2.48
C GLN A 21 -12.85 -7.50 -3.28
N PRO A 22 -11.87 -7.02 -4.07
CA PRO A 22 -11.06 -7.85 -4.95
C PRO A 22 -9.85 -8.51 -4.25
N CYS A 23 -9.63 -9.79 -4.55
CA CYS A 23 -8.43 -10.53 -4.18
C CYS A 23 -7.22 -10.02 -4.98
N ALA A 24 -6.35 -9.21 -4.37
CA ALA A 24 -5.05 -8.88 -4.93
C ALA A 24 -3.98 -9.84 -4.40
N GLY A 25 -3.60 -10.81 -5.24
CA GLY A 25 -2.41 -11.63 -5.09
C GLY A 25 -1.67 -11.71 -6.42
N CYS A 26 -0.53 -11.03 -6.51
CA CYS A 26 0.49 -11.31 -7.51
C CYS A 26 1.86 -11.21 -6.84
N GLU A 27 2.57 -12.33 -6.84
CA GLU A 27 3.96 -12.48 -6.40
C GLU A 27 4.90 -11.55 -7.16
N ARG A 28 5.92 -11.03 -6.46
CA ARG A 28 7.12 -10.48 -7.09
C ARG A 28 8.31 -11.33 -6.67
N LEU A 29 8.98 -11.91 -7.67
CA LEU A 29 10.31 -12.52 -7.56
C LEU A 29 11.26 -11.60 -6.81
N GLN A 30 11.73 -12.03 -5.64
CA GLN A 30 12.98 -11.51 -5.09
C GLN A 30 14.15 -12.24 -5.75
N ARG A 31 14.92 -11.50 -6.55
CA ARG A 31 16.26 -11.92 -6.95
C ARG A 31 17.11 -12.08 -5.69
N ALA A 32 17.68 -13.27 -5.53
CA ALA A 32 18.73 -13.53 -4.56
C ALA A 32 19.95 -12.66 -4.87
N VAL A 33 20.44 -11.91 -3.88
CA VAL A 33 21.76 -11.29 -3.87
C VAL A 33 22.61 -12.07 -2.86
N PRO A 34 23.82 -12.53 -3.22
CA PRO A 34 24.61 -13.42 -2.38
C PRO A 34 25.17 -12.69 -1.15
N ALA A 35 25.06 -13.34 0.00
CA ALA A 35 25.72 -12.94 1.23
C ALA A 35 27.21 -13.27 1.15
N THR A 36 28.05 -12.26 0.99
CA THR A 36 29.48 -12.34 1.30
C THR A 36 29.68 -12.20 2.80
N GLY A 37 30.19 -13.26 3.42
CA GLY A 37 30.50 -13.32 4.84
C GLY A 37 31.73 -12.49 5.21
N LEU A 38 31.71 -11.94 6.42
CA LEU A 38 32.88 -11.45 7.13
C LEU A 38 32.68 -11.63 8.64
N GLY A 39 33.59 -12.39 9.24
CA GLY A 39 34.17 -12.09 10.55
C GLY A 39 33.34 -12.37 11.81
N ARG A 40 33.60 -13.53 12.43
CA ARG A 40 33.34 -13.80 13.85
C ARG A 40 34.00 -12.73 14.74
N GLY A 41 33.20 -12.02 15.54
CA GLY A 41 33.64 -11.27 16.72
C GLY A 41 32.78 -11.67 17.91
N ARG A 42 33.37 -12.39 18.86
CA ARG A 42 32.72 -12.97 20.04
C ARG A 42 32.76 -11.94 21.18
N PHE A 43 31.63 -11.46 21.66
CA PHE A 43 31.55 -10.78 22.97
C PHE A 43 30.27 -11.18 23.69
N SER A 44 30.43 -11.90 24.79
CA SER A 44 29.40 -12.12 25.81
C SER A 44 29.54 -11.06 26.92
N PRO A 45 28.46 -10.81 27.67
CA PRO A 45 28.31 -9.62 28.51
C PRO A 45 28.68 -9.89 29.97
N HIS A 46 29.20 -8.87 30.67
CA HIS A 46 29.10 -8.79 32.12
C HIS A 46 28.93 -7.34 32.59
N SER A 47 28.03 -7.23 33.55
CA SER A 47 27.52 -6.15 34.40
C SER A 47 28.56 -5.33 35.18
N ALA A 48 28.32 -4.01 35.30
CA ALA A 48 28.06 -3.26 36.55
C ALA A 48 28.47 -1.76 36.46
N PRO A 49 27.87 -0.86 37.26
CA PRO A 49 27.85 0.58 37.03
C PRO A 49 28.88 1.37 37.85
N VAL A 50 29.27 2.57 37.40
CA VAL A 50 30.02 3.53 38.23
C VAL A 50 29.44 4.94 38.05
N HIS A 51 28.86 5.45 39.13
CA HIS A 51 28.63 6.88 39.36
C HIS A 51 29.99 7.60 39.48
N PHE A 52 30.15 8.75 38.83
CA PHE A 52 31.16 9.73 39.23
C PHE A 52 30.59 11.15 39.08
N LEU A 53 30.28 11.77 40.22
CA LEU A 53 30.18 13.22 40.37
C LEU A 53 31.58 13.75 40.69
N GLN A 54 32.10 14.67 39.89
CA GLN A 54 32.84 15.84 40.38
C GLN A 54 33.05 16.80 39.20
N GLY A 55 32.58 18.04 39.35
CA GLY A 55 32.87 19.10 38.40
C GLY A 55 34.31 19.59 38.52
N SER A 56 34.82 20.16 37.43
CA SER A 56 35.64 21.39 37.42
C SER A 56 35.94 21.81 35.98
N ARG A 57 35.50 23.03 35.66
CA ARG A 57 36.12 24.03 34.77
C ARG A 57 37.11 23.50 33.73
N GLY A 58 36.62 23.42 32.50
CA GLY A 58 37.43 23.54 31.29
C GLY A 58 36.71 24.46 30.32
N LEU A 59 37.06 25.75 30.28
CA LEU A 59 36.75 26.63 29.17
C LEU A 59 37.54 26.13 27.95
N GLY A 60 36.96 25.16 27.23
CA GLY A 60 37.53 24.59 26.03
C GLY A 60 36.96 25.28 24.80
N LEU A 61 37.68 26.28 24.30
CA LEU A 61 38.01 26.58 22.89
C LEU A 61 37.09 26.10 21.73
N HIS A 62 35.79 25.95 21.94
CA HIS A 62 34.78 25.61 20.94
C HIS A 62 33.66 26.66 20.85
N ASP A 63 33.41 27.42 21.92
CA ASP A 63 32.45 28.54 21.91
C ASP A 63 33.02 29.83 21.27
N ALA A 64 34.34 29.93 21.09
CA ALA A 64 34.98 31.10 20.49
C ALA A 64 34.74 31.23 18.98
N SER A 65 34.45 30.12 18.29
CA SER A 65 34.19 30.12 16.84
C SER A 65 32.81 30.66 16.48
N VAL A 66 31.86 30.65 17.42
CA VAL A 66 30.49 31.17 17.19
C VAL A 66 30.43 32.69 17.41
N ALA A 67 31.23 33.22 18.33
CA ALA A 67 31.27 34.65 18.65
C ALA A 67 31.99 35.51 17.59
N LEU A 68 32.91 34.93 16.81
CA LEU A 68 33.66 35.63 15.76
C LEU A 68 32.90 35.79 14.42
N LEU A 69 31.67 35.27 14.34
CA LEU A 69 30.74 35.50 13.23
C LEU A 69 29.87 36.76 13.41
N GLY A 70 30.04 37.50 14.51
CA GLY A 70 29.23 38.68 14.86
C GLY A 70 29.69 40.02 14.24
N ALA A 71 30.70 40.03 13.37
CA ALA A 71 31.05 41.22 12.61
C ALA A 71 30.26 41.22 11.30
N ALA A 72 29.21 42.06 11.24
CA ALA A 72 28.32 42.23 10.10
C ALA A 72 29.12 42.46 8.79
N LEU A 73 29.20 41.41 7.98
CA LEU A 73 29.66 41.50 6.60
C LEU A 73 28.60 42.23 5.75
N PRO A 74 28.99 42.91 4.66
CA PRO A 74 28.02 43.50 3.73
C PRO A 74 27.24 42.36 3.08
N GLY A 75 26.00 42.15 3.55
CA GLY A 75 25.21 40.95 3.28
C GLY A 75 24.51 40.36 4.50
N ASP A 76 24.65 40.98 5.68
CA ASP A 76 23.99 40.50 6.89
C ASP A 76 22.46 40.61 6.78
N LEU A 77 21.76 39.48 7.00
CA LEU A 77 20.32 39.38 6.88
C LEU A 77 19.64 40.26 7.94
N GLU A 78 18.65 41.06 7.54
CA GLU A 78 17.90 41.95 8.41
C GLU A 78 17.30 41.17 9.61
N PRO A 79 17.28 41.74 10.83
CA PRO A 79 16.84 41.03 12.03
C PRO A 79 15.43 40.44 11.91
N GLU A 80 14.50 41.13 11.23
CA GLU A 80 13.14 40.66 11.01
C GLU A 80 13.11 39.38 10.15
N CYS A 81 13.83 39.37 9.02
CA CYS A 81 13.94 38.17 8.18
C CYS A 81 14.71 37.05 8.88
N ARG A 82 15.67 37.39 9.76
CA ARG A 82 16.42 36.41 10.56
C ARG A 82 15.52 35.72 11.58
N GLU A 83 14.60 36.44 12.20
CA GLU A 83 13.61 35.87 13.13
C GLU A 83 12.66 34.92 12.40
N LEU A 84 12.12 35.34 11.25
CA LEU A 84 11.28 34.47 10.41
C LEU A 84 12.01 33.19 9.96
N LEU A 85 13.28 33.32 9.57
CA LEU A 85 14.11 32.19 9.19
C LEU A 85 14.34 31.23 10.39
N ALA A 86 14.59 31.76 11.59
CA ALA A 86 14.74 30.95 12.80
C ALA A 86 13.44 30.22 13.17
N GLY A 87 12.29 30.88 13.01
CA GLY A 87 10.97 30.29 13.21
C GLY A 87 10.72 29.12 12.25
N PHE A 88 10.97 29.33 10.95
CA PHE A 88 10.88 28.27 9.94
C PHE A 88 11.81 27.09 10.26
N ALA A 89 13.08 27.36 10.59
CA ALA A 89 14.06 26.32 10.93
C ALA A 89 13.62 25.47 12.14
N SER A 90 13.10 26.11 13.19
CA SER A 90 12.56 25.43 14.38
C SER A 90 11.38 24.52 14.02
N SER A 91 10.42 25.03 13.25
CA SER A 91 9.26 24.25 12.79
C SER A 91 9.66 23.06 11.90
N CYS A 92 10.62 23.24 10.99
CA CYS A 92 11.12 22.14 10.14
C CYS A 92 11.83 21.05 10.96
N ALA A 93 12.63 21.43 11.96
CA ALA A 93 13.28 20.48 12.85
C ALA A 93 12.26 19.69 13.68
N ALA A 94 11.25 20.38 14.21
CA ALA A 94 10.16 19.75 14.95
C ALA A 94 9.36 18.78 14.07
N LEU A 95 8.99 19.20 12.85
CA LEU A 95 8.25 18.36 11.90
C LEU A 95 9.08 17.14 11.52
N SER A 96 10.33 17.31 11.11
CA SER A 96 11.23 16.19 10.77
C SER A 96 11.34 15.19 11.92
N GLY A 97 11.51 15.69 13.15
CA GLY A 97 11.54 14.86 14.34
C GLY A 97 10.22 14.13 14.61
N CYS A 98 9.07 14.72 14.28
CA CYS A 98 7.77 14.07 14.38
C CYS A 98 7.62 12.95 13.33
N LEU A 99 7.93 13.24 12.06
CA LEU A 99 7.82 12.28 10.96
C LEU A 99 8.61 11.00 11.25
N VAL A 100 9.85 11.12 11.73
CA VAL A 100 10.72 9.97 12.01
C VAL A 100 10.21 9.17 13.22
N ARG A 101 9.76 9.83 14.30
CA ARG A 101 9.23 9.15 15.48
C ARG A 101 7.91 8.44 15.21
N SER A 102 7.10 8.96 14.30
CA SER A 102 5.79 8.42 13.91
C SER A 102 5.85 7.54 12.67
N ALA A 103 7.04 7.09 12.25
CA ALA A 103 7.20 6.26 11.06
C ALA A 103 6.85 4.78 11.30
N ARG A 104 6.93 4.27 12.54
CA ARG A 104 6.66 2.85 12.88
C ARG A 104 6.09 2.69 14.30
N PRO A 105 4.83 2.20 14.46
CA PRO A 105 3.80 2.08 13.42
C PRO A 105 3.47 3.46 12.82
N VAL A 106 2.95 3.52 11.59
CA VAL A 106 2.73 4.80 10.91
C VAL A 106 1.59 5.56 11.60
N ARG A 107 1.90 6.76 12.11
CA ARG A 107 0.96 7.67 12.81
C ARG A 107 1.25 9.12 12.45
N LEU A 108 1.70 9.36 11.23
CA LEU A 108 2.23 10.63 10.77
C LEU A 108 1.13 11.69 10.69
N CYS A 109 -0.03 11.36 10.12
CA CYS A 109 -1.10 12.33 9.92
C CYS A 109 -1.67 12.78 11.27
N GLN A 110 -1.98 11.83 12.17
CA GLN A 110 -2.56 12.15 13.48
C GLN A 110 -1.58 12.83 14.44
N SER A 111 -0.28 12.54 14.33
CA SER A 111 0.71 13.08 15.29
C SER A 111 1.33 14.40 14.82
N CYS A 112 1.48 14.60 13.51
CA CYS A 112 2.33 15.66 12.97
C CYS A 112 1.57 16.81 12.29
N TYR A 113 0.23 16.76 12.22
CA TYR A 113 -0.55 17.79 11.51
C TYR A 113 -0.34 19.21 12.05
N HIS A 114 -0.25 19.38 13.37
CA HIS A 114 0.05 20.69 13.96
C HIS A 114 1.42 21.22 13.55
N THR A 115 2.43 20.35 13.52
CA THR A 115 3.80 20.74 13.17
C THR A 115 3.92 21.02 11.68
N PHE A 116 3.20 20.27 10.85
CA PHE A 116 3.08 20.53 9.41
C PHE A 116 2.47 21.91 9.16
N ARG A 117 1.34 22.21 9.83
CA ARG A 117 0.71 23.53 9.75
C ARG A 117 1.67 24.65 10.17
N ALA A 118 2.39 24.48 11.27
CA ALA A 118 3.36 25.47 11.73
C ALA A 118 4.45 25.76 10.67
N VAL A 119 4.93 24.75 9.93
CA VAL A 119 5.87 24.96 8.81
C VAL A 119 5.20 25.77 7.69
N THR A 120 3.97 25.43 7.31
CA THR A 120 3.25 26.15 6.25
C THR A 120 2.96 27.60 6.62
N GLU A 121 2.59 27.87 7.89
CA GLU A 121 2.34 29.22 8.40
C GLU A 121 3.64 30.05 8.43
N GLN A 122 4.77 29.47 8.84
CA GLN A 122 6.05 30.18 8.83
C GLN A 122 6.50 30.53 7.41
N LEU A 123 6.33 29.63 6.45
CA LEU A 123 6.64 29.91 5.04
C LEU A 123 5.76 31.01 4.46
N ASP A 124 4.48 30.98 4.80
CA ASP A 124 3.49 31.97 4.36
C ASP A 124 3.77 33.35 4.97
N ASN A 125 4.19 33.41 6.24
CA ASN A 125 4.71 34.63 6.87
C ASN A 125 5.95 35.17 6.15
N ILE A 126 6.92 34.32 5.80
CA ILE A 126 8.10 34.72 5.00
C ILE A 126 7.68 35.29 3.64
N THR A 127 6.70 34.67 2.99
CA THR A 127 6.24 35.05 1.65
C THR A 127 5.49 36.38 1.66
N ARG A 128 4.73 36.66 2.73
CA ARG A 128 3.97 37.90 2.91
C ARG A 128 4.73 39.04 3.58
N ALA A 129 5.87 38.77 4.20
CA ALA A 129 6.65 39.78 4.90
C ALA A 129 7.18 40.86 3.93
N VAL A 130 6.50 42.01 3.92
CA VAL A 130 6.89 43.23 3.22
C VAL A 130 7.34 44.23 4.27
N GLY A 131 8.61 44.68 4.20
CA GLY A 131 9.17 45.61 5.20
C GLY A 131 8.38 46.91 5.31
N ASN A 132 8.18 47.41 6.54
CA ASN A 132 7.39 48.62 6.84
C ASN A 132 8.12 49.96 6.57
N SER A 133 9.35 49.90 6.07
CA SER A 133 10.23 51.06 5.91
C SER A 133 10.36 51.49 4.43
N SER A 134 10.77 52.74 4.19
CA SER A 134 11.03 53.30 2.84
C SER A 134 12.10 52.52 2.03
N LYS A 135 12.83 51.60 2.69
CA LYS A 135 13.68 50.56 2.09
C LYS A 135 13.03 49.19 2.35
N SER A 136 11.78 49.01 1.92
CA SER A 136 11.02 47.78 2.17
C SER A 136 11.74 46.60 1.51
N TYR A 137 12.53 45.87 2.29
CA TYR A 137 13.12 44.63 1.86
C TYR A 137 12.05 43.55 1.96
N ASN A 138 11.90 42.81 0.87
CA ASN A 138 10.99 41.69 0.81
C ASN A 138 11.76 40.45 1.29
N CYS A 139 11.44 39.93 2.48
CA CYS A 139 12.09 38.73 3.02
C CYS A 139 11.93 37.55 2.07
N ALA A 140 10.83 37.46 1.33
CA ALA A 140 10.63 36.43 0.30
C ALA A 140 11.71 36.51 -0.80
N LYS A 141 12.05 37.72 -1.26
CA LYS A 141 13.13 37.88 -2.26
C LYS A 141 14.49 37.48 -1.69
N SER A 142 14.78 37.93 -0.46
CA SER A 142 16.05 37.67 0.21
C SER A 142 16.25 36.20 0.63
N LEU A 143 15.18 35.51 1.03
CA LEU A 143 15.24 34.16 1.59
C LEU A 143 14.88 33.06 0.60
N LEU A 144 13.98 33.32 -0.35
CA LEU A 144 13.47 32.29 -1.27
C LEU A 144 14.15 32.34 -2.65
N MET A 145 14.67 33.50 -3.06
CA MET A 145 15.12 33.74 -4.44
C MET A 145 16.57 34.21 -4.57
N SER A 146 17.30 34.38 -3.46
CA SER A 146 18.64 34.98 -3.50
C SER A 146 19.77 34.00 -3.76
N ASP A 147 19.51 32.70 -3.65
CA ASP A 147 20.51 31.65 -3.89
C ASP A 147 20.00 30.59 -4.88
N ARG A 148 20.94 29.83 -5.47
CA ARG A 148 20.65 28.80 -6.48
C ARG A 148 19.98 27.56 -5.89
N LEU A 149 20.19 27.28 -4.61
CA LEU A 149 19.72 26.05 -3.97
C LEU A 149 18.30 26.19 -3.41
N GLN A 150 17.92 27.39 -2.97
CA GLN A 150 16.61 27.74 -2.44
C GLN A 150 16.15 26.75 -1.36
N ILE A 151 16.99 26.54 -0.33
CA ILE A 151 16.81 25.47 0.66
C ILE A 151 15.43 25.52 1.36
N ILE A 152 14.91 26.72 1.63
CA ILE A 152 13.59 26.91 2.25
C ILE A 152 12.50 26.33 1.33
N VAL A 153 12.57 26.63 0.03
CA VAL A 153 11.62 26.14 -0.97
C VAL A 153 11.73 24.62 -1.07
N VAL A 154 12.94 24.08 -1.22
CA VAL A 154 13.19 22.63 -1.32
C VAL A 154 12.63 21.88 -0.11
N LEU A 155 12.87 22.37 1.11
CA LEU A 155 12.34 21.76 2.33
C LEU A 155 10.81 21.83 2.38
N SER A 156 10.23 22.98 2.03
CA SER A 156 8.77 23.12 2.00
C SER A 156 8.12 22.18 0.99
N GLU A 157 8.71 22.02 -0.19
CA GLU A 157 8.23 21.11 -1.23
C GLU A 157 8.34 19.65 -0.79
N PHE A 158 9.44 19.28 -0.13
CA PHE A 158 9.62 17.95 0.44
C PHE A 158 8.51 17.62 1.47
N PHE A 159 8.24 18.53 2.40
CA PHE A 159 7.18 18.32 3.38
C PHE A 159 5.81 18.27 2.74
N ASN A 160 5.52 19.15 1.78
CA ASN A 160 4.24 19.17 1.09
C ASN A 160 4.00 17.88 0.30
N LYS A 161 5.01 17.42 -0.48
CA LYS A 161 4.93 16.14 -1.20
C LYS A 161 4.74 14.97 -0.24
N THR A 162 5.47 14.94 0.87
CA THR A 162 5.30 13.88 1.88
C THR A 162 3.87 13.87 2.43
N TRP A 163 3.27 15.04 2.64
CA TRP A 163 1.91 15.19 3.14
C TRP A 163 0.85 14.76 2.12
N GLU A 164 1.04 15.13 0.85
CA GLU A 164 0.19 14.75 -0.28
C GLU A 164 0.26 13.25 -0.58
N GLU A 165 1.46 12.66 -0.62
CA GLU A 165 1.66 11.22 -0.84
C GLU A 165 1.09 10.37 0.31
N ALA A 166 1.14 10.87 1.55
CA ALA A 166 0.51 10.25 2.71
C ALA A 166 -1.02 10.42 2.72
N ASN A 167 -1.56 11.23 1.82
CA ASN A 167 -2.96 11.63 1.73
C ASN A 167 -3.55 12.05 3.07
N CYS A 168 -2.78 12.81 3.87
CA CYS A 168 -3.17 13.16 5.22
C CYS A 168 -4.40 14.08 5.30
N ALA A 169 -4.72 14.79 4.22
CA ALA A 169 -5.94 15.58 4.12
C ALA A 169 -7.21 14.73 4.39
N ASN A 170 -7.24 13.47 3.92
CA ASN A 170 -8.38 12.56 4.13
C ASN A 170 -8.52 12.09 5.59
N CYS A 171 -7.47 12.22 6.40
CA CYS A 171 -7.50 11.92 7.83
C CYS A 171 -8.01 13.11 8.67
N LEU A 172 -8.05 14.32 8.09
CA LEU A 172 -8.37 15.55 8.80
C LEU A 172 -9.77 16.08 8.44
N GLU A 173 -10.27 16.98 9.27
CA GLU A 173 -11.44 17.81 8.93
C GLU A 173 -11.10 18.88 7.89
N ASN A 174 -12.11 19.46 7.24
CA ASN A 174 -11.93 20.50 6.22
C ASN A 174 -11.16 21.73 6.73
N SER A 175 -11.26 22.06 8.03
CA SER A 175 -10.51 23.14 8.67
C SER A 175 -9.06 22.76 9.01
N SER A 176 -8.69 21.49 8.82
CA SER A 176 -7.44 20.88 9.27
C SER A 176 -7.18 21.02 10.78
N GLU A 177 -8.17 21.43 11.59
CA GLU A 177 -8.08 21.67 13.04
C GLU A 177 -8.02 20.40 13.89
N GLY A 178 -8.43 19.27 13.31
CA GLY A 178 -8.34 17.99 13.96
C GLY A 178 -8.57 16.84 12.98
N LEU A 179 -8.58 15.63 13.54
CA LEU A 179 -8.92 14.41 12.82
C LEU A 179 -10.41 14.39 12.47
N SER A 180 -10.74 13.83 11.30
CA SER A 180 -12.14 13.63 10.93
C SER A 180 -12.83 12.61 11.84
N ASN A 181 -14.13 12.79 12.08
CA ASN A 181 -14.93 11.89 12.92
C ASN A 181 -14.79 10.41 12.52
N THR A 182 -14.75 10.14 11.21
CA THR A 182 -14.58 8.78 10.67
C THR A 182 -13.19 8.21 11.00
N THR A 183 -12.15 9.03 10.95
CA THR A 183 -10.79 8.63 11.34
C THR A 183 -10.69 8.35 12.83
N ILE A 184 -11.33 9.18 13.66
CA ILE A 184 -11.39 8.98 15.12
C ILE A 184 -12.10 7.66 15.44
N GLU A 185 -13.25 7.39 14.83
CA GLU A 185 -13.99 6.14 15.00
C GLU A 185 -13.15 4.92 14.58
N PHE A 186 -12.47 4.99 13.43
CA PHE A 186 -11.60 3.93 12.96
C PHE A 186 -10.45 3.66 13.95
N LEU A 187 -9.76 4.71 14.42
CA LEU A 187 -8.63 4.59 15.35
C LEU A 187 -9.06 4.04 16.72
N ASP A 188 -10.25 4.40 17.21
CA ASP A 188 -10.82 3.82 18.41
C ASP A 188 -11.13 2.32 18.25
N LEU A 189 -11.74 1.93 17.13
CA LEU A 189 -11.97 0.51 16.82
C LEU A 189 -10.67 -0.27 16.66
N PHE A 190 -9.64 0.35 16.06
CA PHE A 190 -8.32 -0.23 15.93
C PHE A 190 -7.68 -0.48 17.30
N ASN A 191 -7.69 0.52 18.19
CA ASN A 191 -7.18 0.38 19.56
C ASN A 191 -7.96 -0.68 20.34
N LYS A 192 -9.30 -0.71 20.24
CA LYS A 192 -10.13 -1.76 20.84
C LYS A 192 -9.80 -3.16 20.31
N THR A 193 -9.50 -3.27 19.02
CA THR A 193 -9.11 -4.55 18.40
C THR A 193 -7.75 -5.00 18.93
N LEU A 194 -6.76 -4.12 19.01
CA LEU A 194 -5.44 -4.44 19.56
C LEU A 194 -5.53 -4.81 21.05
N MET A 195 -6.30 -4.07 21.85
CA MET A 195 -6.53 -4.42 23.26
C MET A 195 -7.19 -5.79 23.39
N CYS A 196 -8.14 -6.13 22.50
CA CYS A 196 -8.74 -7.46 22.47
C CYS A 196 -7.70 -8.53 22.15
N PHE A 197 -6.84 -8.31 21.15
CA PHE A 197 -5.76 -9.24 20.83
C PHE A 197 -4.83 -9.44 22.02
N GLU A 198 -4.35 -8.36 22.63
CA GLU A 198 -3.43 -8.41 23.76
C GLU A 198 -4.05 -9.14 24.96
N HIS A 199 -5.27 -8.80 25.34
CA HIS A 199 -5.97 -9.44 26.47
C HIS A 199 -6.11 -10.95 26.28
N ASN A 200 -6.43 -11.41 25.06
CA ASN A 200 -6.60 -12.83 24.77
C ASN A 200 -5.27 -13.55 24.50
N LEU A 201 -4.15 -12.82 24.39
CA LEU A 201 -2.79 -13.37 24.33
C LEU A 201 -2.16 -13.51 25.72
N GLN A 202 -2.46 -12.61 26.66
CA GLN A 202 -1.90 -12.63 28.02
C GLN A 202 -2.24 -13.90 28.82
N GLY A 203 -3.29 -14.64 28.44
CA GLY A 203 -3.61 -15.96 28.99
C GLY A 203 -2.73 -17.11 28.48
N GLN A 204 -1.91 -16.89 27.45
CA GLN A 204 -0.97 -17.88 26.89
C GLN A 204 0.44 -17.61 27.42
N ALA A 205 0.72 -18.18 28.59
CA ALA A 205 2.04 -18.12 29.19
C ALA A 205 3.14 -18.54 28.20
N ILE A 206 4.20 -17.74 28.21
CA ILE A 206 5.48 -17.93 27.53
C ILE A 206 6.02 -19.33 27.87
N GLY A 207 5.81 -20.31 27.00
CA GLY A 207 6.28 -21.67 27.26
C GLY A 207 5.74 -22.72 26.28
N LEU A 208 6.49 -22.93 25.19
CA LEU A 208 6.68 -24.23 24.54
C LEU A 208 5.49 -24.98 23.90
N VAL A 209 4.30 -24.38 23.76
CA VAL A 209 3.19 -25.01 23.03
C VAL A 209 2.70 -24.07 21.93
N ALA A 210 2.44 -24.61 20.74
CA ALA A 210 1.81 -23.89 19.64
C ALA A 210 0.61 -23.11 20.19
N SER A 211 0.77 -21.79 20.25
CA SER A 211 -0.19 -20.88 20.88
C SER A 211 -1.53 -21.05 20.18
N ASN A 212 -2.52 -21.55 20.92
CA ASN A 212 -3.84 -21.81 20.37
C ASN A 212 -4.61 -20.49 20.23
N TYR A 213 -4.40 -19.77 19.12
CA TYR A 213 -5.04 -18.47 18.87
C TYR A 213 -6.56 -18.55 18.66
N THR A 214 -7.19 -19.73 18.79
CA THR A 214 -8.64 -19.92 18.64
C THR A 214 -9.44 -18.98 19.53
N GLU A 215 -8.97 -18.70 20.74
CA GLU A 215 -9.65 -17.78 21.66
C GLU A 215 -9.59 -16.32 21.17
N VAL A 216 -8.44 -15.88 20.65
CA VAL A 216 -8.30 -14.56 20.00
C VAL A 216 -9.27 -14.47 18.82
N CYS A 217 -9.29 -15.49 17.96
CA CYS A 217 -10.19 -15.52 16.80
C CYS A 217 -11.66 -15.46 17.21
N ARG A 218 -12.07 -16.22 18.23
CA ARG A 218 -13.46 -16.27 18.71
C ARG A 218 -13.88 -14.96 19.36
N ASN A 219 -13.08 -14.47 20.31
CA ASN A 219 -13.46 -13.36 21.17
C ASN A 219 -13.33 -12.01 20.44
N CYS A 220 -12.35 -11.86 19.55
CA CYS A 220 -12.09 -10.61 18.83
C CYS A 220 -12.74 -10.53 17.44
N ASN A 221 -13.44 -11.57 16.97
CA ASN A 221 -14.09 -11.62 15.66
C ASN A 221 -15.02 -10.43 15.41
N VAL A 222 -15.88 -10.13 16.39
CA VAL A 222 -16.88 -9.07 16.26
C VAL A 222 -16.21 -7.71 16.12
N THR A 223 -15.21 -7.44 16.95
CA THR A 223 -14.47 -6.17 16.93
C THR A 223 -13.68 -6.02 15.63
N TYR A 224 -12.97 -7.06 15.20
CA TYR A 224 -12.23 -7.07 13.94
C TYR A 224 -13.16 -6.88 12.73
N LYS A 225 -14.32 -7.55 12.70
CA LYS A 225 -15.31 -7.37 11.62
C LYS A 225 -15.82 -5.94 11.56
N LYS A 226 -16.16 -5.33 12.70
CA LYS A 226 -16.58 -3.92 12.77
C LYS A 226 -15.51 -2.98 12.21
N LEU A 227 -14.25 -3.16 12.63
CA LEU A 227 -13.11 -2.40 12.09
C LEU A 227 -12.99 -2.57 10.57
N ASN A 228 -13.08 -3.80 10.05
CA ASN A 228 -13.01 -4.05 8.62
C ASN A 228 -14.19 -3.41 7.87
N THR A 229 -15.40 -3.45 8.42
CA THR A 229 -16.57 -2.80 7.83
C THR A 229 -16.34 -1.30 7.69
N VAL A 230 -15.96 -0.60 8.76
CA VAL A 230 -15.67 0.84 8.73
C VAL A 230 -14.57 1.16 7.72
N TYR A 231 -13.49 0.37 7.69
CA TYR A 231 -12.44 0.52 6.67
C TYR A 231 -12.99 0.41 5.24
N THR A 232 -13.85 -0.58 4.96
CA THR A 232 -14.45 -0.73 3.62
C THR A 232 -15.39 0.41 3.27
N GLU A 233 -16.10 0.98 4.24
CA GLU A 233 -16.97 2.14 4.03
C GLU A 233 -16.16 3.40 3.72
N MET A 234 -15.08 3.63 4.47
CA MET A 234 -14.13 4.71 4.18
C MET A 234 -13.53 4.57 2.78
N GLN A 235 -13.13 3.36 2.38
CA GLN A 235 -12.59 3.11 1.04
C GLN A 235 -13.61 3.40 -0.07
N ARG A 236 -14.88 3.00 0.09
CA ARG A 236 -15.94 3.32 -0.88
C ARG A 236 -16.22 4.82 -0.96
N ALA A 237 -16.12 5.52 0.17
CA ALA A 237 -16.26 6.98 0.20
C ALA A 237 -15.10 7.68 -0.54
N SER A 238 -13.87 7.16 -0.43
CA SER A 238 -12.69 7.72 -1.10
C SER A 238 -12.60 7.39 -2.60
N GLU A 239 -13.26 6.32 -3.07
CA GLU A 239 -13.28 5.93 -4.49
C GLU A 239 -13.86 6.98 -5.44
N HIS A 240 -14.62 7.96 -4.92
CA HIS A 240 -15.21 9.06 -5.71
C HIS A 240 -14.26 10.25 -5.92
N GLY A 241 -12.99 10.16 -5.47
CA GLY A 241 -11.99 11.21 -5.65
C GLY A 241 -11.48 11.31 -7.10
N GLU A 242 -11.29 12.56 -7.58
CA GLU A 242 -10.92 12.87 -8.97
C GLU A 242 -9.44 12.54 -9.33
N SER A 243 -8.57 12.27 -8.35
CA SER A 243 -7.14 11.99 -8.57
C SER A 243 -6.71 10.58 -8.13
N GLU A 244 -5.65 10.00 -8.74
CA GLU A 244 -5.11 8.70 -8.32
C GLU A 244 -4.69 8.67 -6.85
N HIS A 245 -4.10 9.76 -6.34
CA HIS A 245 -3.73 9.88 -4.92
C HIS A 245 -4.94 9.97 -4.00
N SER A 246 -6.07 10.52 -4.47
CA SER A 246 -7.31 10.58 -3.69
C SER A 246 -8.07 9.26 -3.58
N LYS A 247 -7.72 8.24 -4.37
CA LYS A 247 -8.32 6.89 -4.26
C LYS A 247 -7.84 6.12 -3.03
N HIS A 248 -6.63 6.42 -2.56
CA HIS A 248 -6.05 5.80 -1.38
C HIS A 248 -6.58 6.44 -0.09
N LEU A 249 -6.66 5.67 0.99
CA LEU A 249 -6.94 6.24 2.31
C LEU A 249 -5.68 6.90 2.87
N CYS A 250 -5.82 7.71 3.91
CA CYS A 250 -4.64 8.25 4.57
C CYS A 250 -3.76 7.12 5.15
N ILE A 251 -2.44 7.32 5.10
CA ILE A 251 -1.47 6.27 5.41
C ILE A 251 -1.59 5.69 6.83
N ASP A 252 -2.03 6.51 7.80
CA ASP A 252 -2.27 6.08 9.19
C ASP A 252 -3.35 4.98 9.25
N VAL A 253 -4.41 5.10 8.46
CA VAL A 253 -5.52 4.14 8.38
C VAL A 253 -5.10 2.89 7.61
N GLU A 254 -4.38 3.05 6.49
CA GLU A 254 -3.89 1.94 5.68
C GLU A 254 -2.89 1.05 6.43
N ASP A 255 -1.90 1.65 7.13
CA ASP A 255 -0.91 0.91 7.91
C ASP A 255 -1.56 0.17 9.08
N ALA A 256 -2.45 0.85 9.83
CA ALA A 256 -3.19 0.24 10.93
C ALA A 256 -4.03 -0.96 10.47
N MET A 257 -4.74 -0.85 9.34
CA MET A 257 -5.52 -1.96 8.80
C MET A 257 -4.63 -3.08 8.26
N ASN A 258 -3.51 -2.75 7.62
CA ASN A 258 -2.56 -3.73 7.12
C ASN A 258 -1.92 -4.55 8.26
N ILE A 259 -1.49 -3.88 9.33
CA ILE A 259 -1.00 -4.52 10.55
C ILE A 259 -2.08 -5.46 11.11
N THR A 260 -3.31 -4.98 11.26
CA THR A 260 -4.41 -5.77 11.83
C THR A 260 -4.73 -6.99 10.96
N ARG A 261 -4.82 -6.82 9.64
CA ARG A 261 -5.05 -7.94 8.70
C ARG A 261 -3.92 -8.95 8.73
N ARG A 262 -2.66 -8.51 8.82
CA ARG A 262 -1.50 -9.40 8.93
C ARG A 262 -1.53 -10.19 10.24
N LEU A 263 -1.88 -9.56 11.36
CA LEU A 263 -2.05 -10.25 12.64
C LEU A 263 -3.18 -11.28 12.54
N TRP A 264 -4.35 -10.87 12.07
CA TRP A 264 -5.53 -11.73 11.95
C TRP A 264 -5.30 -12.96 11.04
N SER A 265 -4.77 -12.74 9.84
CA SER A 265 -4.66 -13.79 8.81
C SER A 265 -3.38 -14.63 8.92
N ARG A 266 -2.22 -14.01 9.16
CA ARG A 266 -0.93 -14.73 9.13
C ARG A 266 -0.43 -15.13 10.50
N THR A 267 -0.67 -14.31 11.51
CA THR A 267 -0.13 -14.56 12.86
C THR A 267 -1.07 -15.45 13.66
N PHE A 268 -2.37 -15.12 13.69
CA PHE A 268 -3.38 -15.89 14.41
C PHE A 268 -4.08 -16.94 13.56
N ASN A 269 -3.96 -16.84 12.23
CA ASN A 269 -4.62 -17.74 11.27
C ASN A 269 -6.14 -17.85 11.47
N CYS A 270 -6.78 -16.73 11.83
CA CYS A 270 -8.22 -16.64 12.07
C CYS A 270 -9.05 -16.60 10.78
N SER A 271 -8.40 -16.50 9.62
CA SER A 271 -9.07 -16.48 8.33
C SER A 271 -9.65 -17.85 8.01
N VAL A 272 -10.98 -17.97 8.04
CA VAL A 272 -11.68 -19.19 7.61
C VAL A 272 -11.80 -19.16 6.08
N PRO A 273 -11.23 -20.12 5.35
CA PRO A 273 -11.46 -20.22 3.92
C PRO A 273 -12.93 -20.58 3.67
N CYS A 274 -13.62 -19.81 2.82
CA CYS A 274 -14.93 -20.23 2.32
C CYS A 274 -14.77 -21.50 1.47
N SER A 275 -15.43 -22.58 1.86
CA SER A 275 -15.37 -23.86 1.15
C SER A 275 -16.45 -23.94 0.07
N ASP A 276 -16.32 -23.11 -0.97
CA ASP A 276 -17.16 -23.18 -2.17
C ASP A 276 -16.63 -24.19 -3.20
N THR A 277 -15.74 -25.10 -2.75
CA THR A 277 -15.06 -26.09 -3.59
C THR A 277 -16.04 -27.02 -4.30
N VAL A 278 -17.06 -27.50 -3.58
CA VAL A 278 -18.06 -28.43 -4.12
C VAL A 278 -18.89 -27.81 -5.26
N PRO A 279 -19.55 -26.65 -5.09
CA PRO A 279 -20.31 -26.02 -6.18
C PRO A 279 -19.40 -25.60 -7.35
N VAL A 280 -18.19 -25.11 -7.09
CA VAL A 280 -17.24 -24.74 -8.15
C VAL A 280 -16.84 -25.97 -8.98
N ILE A 281 -16.45 -27.07 -8.35
CA ILE A 281 -16.08 -28.30 -9.05
C ILE A 281 -17.25 -28.84 -9.87
N ALA A 282 -18.47 -28.82 -9.33
CA ALA A 282 -19.66 -29.30 -10.03
C ALA A 282 -19.96 -28.47 -11.30
N VAL A 283 -19.98 -27.14 -11.19
CA VAL A 283 -20.25 -26.24 -12.31
C VAL A 283 -19.13 -26.34 -13.37
N SER A 284 -17.87 -26.32 -12.96
CA SER A 284 -16.74 -26.47 -13.88
C SER A 284 -16.78 -27.82 -14.61
N SER A 285 -17.08 -28.91 -13.91
CA SER A 285 -17.19 -30.24 -14.52
C SER A 285 -18.32 -30.30 -15.54
N PHE A 286 -19.50 -29.78 -15.19
CA PHE A 286 -20.65 -29.75 -16.10
C PHE A 286 -20.32 -29.02 -17.41
N ILE A 287 -19.71 -27.83 -17.31
CA ILE A 287 -19.31 -27.04 -18.48
C ILE A 287 -18.30 -27.81 -19.34
N LEU A 288 -17.36 -28.54 -18.74
CA LEU A 288 -16.36 -29.35 -19.46
C LEU A 288 -16.97 -30.58 -20.16
N PHE A 289 -18.08 -31.12 -19.65
CA PHE A 289 -18.77 -32.26 -20.27
C PHE A 289 -19.63 -31.86 -21.47
N LEU A 290 -20.12 -30.62 -21.55
CA LEU A 290 -20.98 -30.16 -22.64
C LEU A 290 -20.34 -30.33 -24.04
N PRO A 291 -19.07 -29.96 -24.29
CA PRO A 291 -18.42 -30.21 -25.58
C PRO A 291 -18.34 -31.69 -25.94
N VAL A 292 -18.03 -32.57 -24.97
CA VAL A 292 -17.93 -34.02 -25.20
C VAL A 292 -19.28 -34.57 -25.66
N VAL A 293 -20.35 -34.24 -24.93
CA VAL A 293 -21.71 -34.66 -25.28
C VAL A 293 -22.12 -34.10 -26.65
N PHE A 294 -21.80 -32.84 -26.95
CA PHE A 294 -22.09 -32.23 -28.24
C PHE A 294 -21.40 -32.95 -29.41
N TYR A 295 -20.10 -33.26 -29.28
CA TYR A 295 -19.35 -33.99 -30.30
C TYR A 295 -19.85 -35.41 -30.48
N LEU A 296 -20.13 -36.14 -29.39
CA LEU A 296 -20.69 -37.50 -29.45
C LEU A 296 -22.08 -37.52 -30.11
N SER A 297 -22.94 -36.57 -29.73
CA SER A 297 -24.29 -36.45 -30.30
C SER A 297 -24.22 -36.16 -31.79
N SER A 298 -23.34 -35.24 -32.20
CA SER A 298 -23.13 -34.90 -33.61
C SER A 298 -22.61 -36.09 -34.43
N PHE A 299 -21.69 -36.88 -33.85
CA PHE A 299 -21.15 -38.09 -34.49
C PHE A 299 -22.22 -39.18 -34.69
N LEU A 300 -23.02 -39.46 -33.66
CA LEU A 300 -24.10 -40.45 -33.73
C LEU A 300 -25.18 -40.04 -34.74
N HIS A 301 -25.65 -38.78 -34.70
CA HIS A 301 -26.62 -38.26 -35.66
C HIS A 301 -26.09 -38.27 -37.11
N SER A 302 -24.79 -38.01 -37.33
CA SER A 302 -24.16 -38.09 -38.66
C SER A 302 -24.14 -39.52 -39.21
N LYS A 303 -23.87 -40.52 -38.36
CA LYS A 303 -23.91 -41.94 -38.77
C LYS A 303 -25.32 -42.41 -39.12
N GLN A 304 -26.34 -41.91 -38.44
CA GLN A 304 -27.74 -42.28 -38.71
C GLN A 304 -28.24 -41.68 -40.04
N LYS A 305 -27.84 -40.46 -40.38
CA LYS A 305 -28.22 -39.80 -41.66
C LYS A 305 -27.58 -40.42 -42.90
N LYS A 306 -26.44 -41.12 -42.79
CA LYS A 306 -25.79 -41.81 -43.93
C LYS A 306 -26.48 -43.10 -44.40
N ARG A 307 -27.56 -43.56 -43.73
CA ARG A 307 -28.30 -44.78 -44.11
C ARG A 307 -29.69 -44.53 -44.73
N ILE A 308 -29.91 -43.36 -45.32
CA ILE A 308 -31.07 -43.09 -46.16
C ILE A 308 -30.60 -42.49 -47.49
N LEU A 309 -29.90 -43.29 -48.29
CA LEU A 309 -29.79 -43.05 -49.73
C LEU A 309 -31.03 -43.69 -50.36
N PHE A 310 -32.01 -42.87 -50.72
CA PHE A 310 -33.07 -43.30 -51.64
C PHE A 310 -32.38 -43.67 -52.96
N LEU A 311 -32.34 -44.97 -53.28
CA LEU A 311 -31.85 -45.44 -54.57
C LEU A 311 -32.82 -44.90 -55.66
N PRO A 312 -32.36 -44.06 -56.60
CA PRO A 312 -33.24 -43.54 -57.64
C PRO A 312 -33.73 -44.68 -58.53
N LYS A 313 -35.05 -44.89 -58.51
CA LYS A 313 -35.76 -45.96 -59.20
C LYS A 313 -36.04 -45.55 -60.66
N ARG A 314 -35.01 -45.51 -61.52
CA ARG A 314 -35.06 -45.70 -62.99
C ARG A 314 -33.75 -45.24 -63.67
N ILE A 315 -32.93 -46.19 -64.12
CA ILE A 315 -32.30 -46.10 -65.44
C ILE A 315 -32.60 -47.43 -66.13
N GLN A 316 -33.55 -47.35 -67.05
CA GLN A 316 -33.90 -48.37 -68.01
C GLN A 316 -32.80 -48.35 -69.07
N SER A 317 -32.03 -49.42 -69.22
CA SER A 317 -31.22 -49.62 -70.43
C SER A 317 -31.56 -50.98 -71.00
N ASN A 318 -32.12 -50.94 -72.21
CA ASN A 318 -32.48 -52.09 -73.01
C ASN A 318 -31.23 -52.93 -73.25
N ALA A 319 -31.29 -54.21 -72.90
CA ALA A 319 -30.38 -55.21 -73.41
C ALA A 319 -30.71 -55.42 -74.90
N SER A 320 -30.01 -54.71 -75.76
CA SER A 320 -29.94 -55.06 -77.18
C SER A 320 -28.48 -54.95 -77.64
N LEU A 321 -27.91 -56.14 -77.83
CA LEU A 321 -27.16 -56.50 -79.04
C LEU A 321 -25.66 -56.12 -79.10
N VAL A 322 -24.85 -57.15 -78.75
CA VAL A 322 -23.83 -57.79 -79.61
C VAL A 322 -22.42 -57.19 -79.76
N ASN A 323 -21.46 -58.11 -79.54
CA ASN A 323 -20.06 -58.28 -80.00
C ASN A 323 -19.05 -57.15 -79.82
N ILE A 324 -17.99 -57.37 -79.03
CA ILE A 324 -16.75 -58.11 -79.37
C ILE A 324 -16.04 -57.47 -80.58
N GLN A 325 -14.93 -56.77 -80.31
CA GLN A 325 -13.62 -57.23 -80.80
C GLN A 325 -12.46 -56.60 -80.02
N GLU A 326 -11.57 -57.49 -79.58
CA GLU A 326 -10.19 -57.23 -79.19
C GLU A 326 -9.42 -56.41 -80.23
N LYS A 327 -8.46 -55.59 -79.77
CA LYS A 327 -7.06 -55.83 -80.13
C LYS A 327 -6.08 -55.07 -79.24
N TYR A 328 -5.13 -55.83 -78.70
CA TYR A 328 -3.81 -55.38 -78.27
C TYR A 328 -3.09 -54.59 -79.38
N SER A 329 -2.51 -53.44 -79.03
CA SER A 329 -1.10 -53.04 -79.24
C SER A 329 -0.89 -51.64 -78.65
#